data_AF-A0AAJ2GRJ3-F1
#
_entry.id   AF-A0AAJ2GRJ3-F1
#
_cell.length_a   1.000
_cell.length_b   1.000
_cell.length_c   1.000
_cell.angle_alpha   90.00
_cell.angle_beta   90.00
_cell.angle_gamma   90.00
#
_symmetry.space_group_name_H-M   'P 1'
#
loop_
_entity.id
_entity.type
_entity.pdbx_description
1 polymer ?
#
loop_
_entity_poly.entity_id
_entity_poly.type
_entity_poly.pdbx_seq_one_letter_code
_entity_poly.pdbx_strand_id
1 'polypeptide(L)' 'MNVLSFSSARNSRDDPDAGFVATDVDDRRLYRFALQYDMDGKSWATEIWAYSSKDAEDRVAAMRRSLTMCGQLYGEVEA' A
#
# COMPACT_ATOMS: atom_id res chain seq x y z
N MET A 1 -2.85 17.22 -22.31
CA MET A 1 -3.10 16.06 -21.44
C MET A 1 -1.86 15.17 -21.55
N ASN A 2 -1.02 15.15 -20.52
CA ASN A 2 0.27 14.46 -20.56
C ASN A 2 0.17 13.21 -19.68
N VAL A 3 0.15 12.03 -20.29
CA VAL A 3 0.19 10.74 -19.58
C VAL A 3 1.65 10.42 -19.31
N LEU A 4 2.06 10.53 -18.04
CA LEU A 4 3.34 10.01 -17.57
C LEU A 4 3.22 8.48 -17.48
N SER A 5 3.88 7.77 -18.38
CA SER A 5 3.88 6.30 -18.43
C SER A 5 5.14 5.77 -17.75
N PHE A 6 4.98 5.17 -16.57
CA PHE A 6 6.06 4.63 -15.72
C PHE A 6 6.29 3.12 -15.95
N SER A 7 6.35 2.67 -17.21
CA SER A 7 6.39 1.24 -17.53
C SER A 7 7.80 0.63 -17.41
N SER A 8 8.86 1.40 -17.61
CA SER A 8 10.23 0.87 -17.76
C SER A 8 11.07 0.86 -16.48
N ALA A 9 10.71 1.63 -15.45
CA ALA A 9 11.53 1.77 -14.23
C ALA A 9 11.10 0.88 -13.05
N ARG A 10 9.98 0.15 -13.15
CA ARG A 10 9.48 -0.67 -12.04
C ARG A 10 10.29 -1.94 -11.77
N ASN A 11 11.08 -2.39 -12.75
CA ASN A 11 11.69 -3.73 -12.73
C ASN A 11 13.22 -3.73 -12.57
N SER A 12 13.83 -2.58 -12.28
CA SER A 12 15.30 -2.45 -12.11
C SER A 12 15.70 -1.89 -10.75
N ARG A 13 14.78 -1.77 -9.80
CA ARG A 13 15.06 -1.32 -8.44
C ARG A 13 15.06 -2.54 -7.54
N ASP A 14 16.20 -2.81 -6.91
CA ASP A 14 16.34 -3.94 -5.99
C ASP A 14 15.53 -3.72 -4.70
N ASP A 15 15.24 -2.45 -4.35
CA ASP A 15 14.51 -2.06 -3.15
C ASP A 15 13.54 -0.89 -3.40
N PRO A 16 12.45 -0.78 -2.61
CA PRO A 16 11.54 0.37 -2.65
C PRO A 16 12.16 1.65 -2.09
N ASP A 17 11.62 2.81 -2.47
CA ASP A 17 12.10 4.11 -1.98
C ASP A 17 11.92 4.23 -0.46
N ALA A 18 12.79 4.98 0.21
CA ALA A 18 12.82 5.07 1.68
C ALA A 18 11.49 5.49 2.33
N GLY A 19 10.67 6.31 1.65
CA GLY A 19 9.34 6.71 2.13
C GLY A 19 8.29 5.58 2.13
N PHE A 20 8.62 4.43 1.54
CA PHE A 20 7.80 3.23 1.49
C PHE A 20 8.41 2.07 2.27
N VAL A 21 9.43 2.36 3.10
CA VAL A 21 10.04 1.44 4.05
C VAL A 21 9.91 2.04 5.44
N ALA A 22 9.40 1.25 6.37
CA ALA A 22 9.32 1.60 7.78
C ALA A 22 9.89 0.47 8.63
N THR A 23 10.11 0.74 9.91
CA THR A 23 10.54 -0.26 10.88
C THR A 23 9.51 -0.29 12.01
N ASP A 24 9.11 -1.48 12.48
CA ASP A 24 8.27 -1.60 13.66
C ASP A 24 9.08 -1.45 14.97
N VAL A 25 8.40 -1.67 16.10
CA VAL A 25 9.00 -1.64 17.44
C VAL A 25 10.00 -2.77 17.71
N ASP A 26 9.99 -3.82 16.87
CA ASP A 26 10.85 -5.01 16.98
C ASP A 26 12.00 -4.97 15.94
N ASP A 27 12.31 -3.80 15.37
CA ASP A 27 13.29 -3.60 14.30
C ASP A 27 13.02 -4.38 12.99
N ARG A 28 11.78 -4.82 12.76
CA ARG A 28 11.40 -5.50 11.51
C ARG A 28 10.98 -4.50 10.45
N ARG A 29 11.44 -4.72 9.22
CA ARG A 29 11.07 -3.89 8.06
C ARG A 29 9.62 -4.14 7.63
N LEU A 30 8.87 -3.06 7.47
CA LEU A 30 7.64 -3.04 6.70
C LEU A 30 7.84 -2.32 5.38
N TYR A 31 7.05 -2.73 4.40
CA TYR A 31 7.01 -2.14 3.08
C TYR A 31 5.58 -1.68 2.78
N ARG A 32 5.46 -0.56 2.08
CA ARG A 32 4.16 0.00 1.67
C ARG A 32 3.74 -0.61 0.34
N PHE A 33 2.66 -1.38 0.34
CA PHE A 33 2.09 -1.99 -0.85
C PHE A 33 0.83 -1.25 -1.29
N ALA A 34 0.76 -0.93 -2.58
CA ALA A 34 -0.46 -0.42 -3.21
C ALA A 34 -1.42 -1.58 -3.50
N LEU A 35 -2.69 -1.40 -3.14
CA LEU A 35 -3.79 -2.32 -3.41
C LEU A 35 -4.73 -1.67 -4.41
N GLN A 36 -4.89 -2.27 -5.58
CA GLN A 36 -5.82 -1.79 -6.61
C GLN A 36 -7.10 -2.63 -6.62
N TYR A 37 -8.23 -1.96 -6.83
CA TYR A 37 -9.53 -2.61 -7.06
C TYR A 37 -10.38 -1.78 -8.02
N ASP A 38 -11.31 -2.43 -8.71
CA ASP A 38 -12.24 -1.78 -9.63
C ASP A 38 -13.63 -1.67 -9.00
N MET A 39 -14.26 -0.51 -9.17
CA MET A 39 -15.61 -0.22 -8.69
C MET A 39 -16.25 0.83 -9.60
N ASP A 40 -17.48 0.58 -10.04
CA ASP A 40 -18.24 1.47 -10.94
C ASP A 40 -17.50 1.84 -12.23
N GLY A 41 -16.79 0.88 -12.83
CA GLY A 41 -16.03 1.08 -14.05
C GLY A 41 -14.79 1.97 -13.90
N LYS A 42 -14.35 2.23 -12.65
CA LYS A 42 -13.15 3.00 -12.34
C LYS A 42 -12.20 2.16 -11.48
N SER A 43 -10.90 2.35 -11.69
CA SER A 43 -9.86 1.78 -10.83
C SER A 43 -9.57 2.72 -9.67
N TRP A 44 -9.57 2.17 -8.47
CA TRP A 44 -9.22 2.83 -7.23
C TRP A 44 -8.00 2.16 -6.62
N ALA A 45 -7.27 2.88 -5.77
CA ALA A 45 -6.16 2.33 -5.03
C ALA A 45 -6.19 2.79 -3.58
N THR A 46 -5.78 1.90 -2.70
CA THR A 46 -5.44 2.18 -1.30
C THR A 46 -4.06 1.56 -1.00
N GLU A 47 -3.55 1.74 0.21
CA GLU A 47 -2.24 1.24 0.60
C GLU A 47 -2.26 0.57 1.96
N ILE A 48 -1.35 -0.39 2.13
CA ILE A 48 -1.11 -1.06 3.41
C ILE A 48 0.38 -1.17 3.67
N TRP A 49 0.74 -1.23 4.96
CA TRP A 49 2.05 -1.67 5.40
C TRP A 49 2.03 -3.17 5.65
N ALA A 50 3.00 -3.91 5.09
CA ALA A 50 3.14 -5.36 5.27
C ALA A 50 4.63 -5.75 5.30
N TYR A 51 4.94 -6.91 5.90
CA TYR A 51 6.32 -7.36 6.06
C TYR A 51 6.91 -8.00 4.80
N SER A 52 6.06 -8.41 3.85
CA SER A 52 6.45 -9.03 2.59
C SER A 52 5.29 -9.00 1.59
N SER A 53 5.55 -9.32 0.33
CA SER A 53 4.49 -9.46 -0.68
C SER A 53 3.47 -10.53 -0.28
N LYS A 54 3.92 -11.64 0.32
CA LYS A 54 3.04 -12.71 0.81
C LYS A 54 2.12 -12.21 1.94
N ASP A 55 2.67 -11.49 2.92
CA ASP A 55 1.86 -10.88 4.00
C ASP A 55 0.84 -9.87 3.41
N ALA A 56 1.26 -9.07 2.43
CA ALA A 56 0.35 -8.15 1.75
C ALA A 56 -0.81 -8.89 1.05
N GLU A 57 -0.52 -9.97 0.31
CA GLU A 57 -1.53 -10.80 -0.35
C GLU A 57 -2.46 -11.51 0.64
N ASP A 58 -1.93 -12.05 1.74
CA ASP A 58 -2.71 -12.71 2.79
C ASP A 58 -3.66 -11.71 3.47
N ARG A 59 -3.22 -10.47 3.69
CA ARG A 59 -4.07 -9.38 4.19
C ARG A 59 -5.14 -8.96 3.19
N VAL A 60 -4.82 -8.85 1.90
CA VAL A 60 -5.83 -8.60 0.84
C VAL A 60 -6.88 -9.71 0.82
N ALA A 61 -6.46 -10.97 0.94
CA ALA A 61 -7.37 -12.10 1.01
C ALA A 61 -8.30 -12.01 2.24
N ALA A 62 -7.78 -11.57 3.40
CA ALA A 62 -8.59 -11.30 4.57
C ALA A 62 -9.57 -10.14 4.34
N MET A 63 -9.13 -9.02 3.75
CA MET A 63 -9.99 -7.88 3.43
C MET A 63 -11.19 -8.27 2.56
N ARG A 64 -10.96 -9.08 1.52
CA ARG A 64 -12.05 -9.58 0.65
C ARG A 64 -13.13 -10.35 1.41
N ARG A 65 -12.80 -10.94 2.56
CA ARG A 65 -13.74 -11.74 3.37
C ARG A 65 -14.37 -10.96 4.51
N SER A 66 -13.68 -9.98 5.09
CA SER A 66 -14.08 -9.39 6.38
C SER A 66 -13.80 -7.90 6.54
N LEU A 67 -13.44 -7.17 5.48
CA LEU A 67 -13.20 -5.73 5.59
C LEU A 67 -14.49 -5.00 6.00
N THR A 68 -14.38 -4.14 7.01
CA THR A 68 -15.49 -3.35 7.56
C THR A 68 -15.06 -1.88 7.67
N MET A 69 -15.97 -0.95 7.39
CA MET A 69 -15.73 0.49 7.57
C MET A 69 -15.86 0.85 9.05
N CYS A 70 -14.77 1.33 9.67
CA CYS A 70 -14.72 1.65 11.10
C CYS A 70 -14.96 3.13 11.43
N GLY A 71 -15.06 4.00 10.42
CA GLY A 71 -15.25 5.44 10.58
C GLY A 71 -14.28 6.25 9.73
N GLN A 72 -14.17 7.54 10.05
CA GLN A 72 -13.23 8.47 9.42
C GLN A 72 -11.90 8.52 10.19
N LEU A 73 -10.79 8.66 9.47
CA LEU A 73 -9.47 8.88 10.08
C LEU A 73 -9.28 10.38 10.36
N TYR A 74 -8.77 10.70 11.55
CA TYR A 74 -8.37 12.06 11.95
C TYR A 74 -6.87 12.03 12.29
N GLY A 75 -6.13 13.02 11.82
CA GLY A 75 -4.72 13.20 12.15
C GLY A 75 -4.50 14.59 12.73
N GLU A 76 -3.71 14.67 13.80
CA GLU A 76 -3.23 15.93 14.36
C GLU A 76 -1.73 16.04 14.07
N VAL A 77 -1.29 17.24 13.69
CA VAL A 77 0.12 17.55 13.49
C VAL A 77 0.47 18.62 14.51
N GLU A 78 1.33 18.29 15.48
CA GLU A 78 1.85 19.29 16.42
C GLU A 78 2.70 20.32 15.65
N ALA A 79 2.49 21.59 15.96
CA ALA A 79 3.11 22.75 15.30
C ALA A 79 4.51 23.07 15.84
#